data_AF-A0AAU6WVR9-F1
#
_entry.id   AF-A0AAU6WVR9-F1
#
_cell.length_a   1.000
_cell.length_b   1.000
_cell.length_c   1.000
_cell.angle_alpha   90.00
_cell.angle_beta   90.00
_cell.angle_gamma   90.00
#
_symmetry.space_group_name_H-M   'P 1'
#
loop_
_entity.id
_entity.type
_entity.pdbx_description
1 polymer ?
#
loop_
_entity_poly.entity_id
_entity_poly.type
_entity_poly.pdbx_seq_one_letter_code
_entity_poly.pdbx_strand_id
1 'polypeptide(L)'
;MVGATDIIGSNNYRYTSASDVVHSDYSSAGPRDDGGIKPDISTVGTDVYYASTSATGSNAWAGGSGTSFSAPVVTGIIGLWTQIYKQLFNNAVFNAASAKVLTVHSASEAGNAGPDPWFGWGFINAKKGAELLVGKANNTVIFNDETLISGVKNNKLITASGSEPLKVTVSWIDPEYEPNYQFVSDVYNNRTSKLINDLDVRIIDTTNNTIYYPWKLDANNPMTPATKADNTVDNVEQVVLDNPVAGRVYRVEISNKGTLVDDSGNPAPQNYSVMVTGINQASVLGTSDVTKDSGIIIAPTITKDYVKVFKAPARSIFSVYDLSGKKLQSGTVQGNEQSLDLSSYIKGIYIVEVKTGNNIISKK
;
A
#
# COMPACT_ATOMS: atom_id res chain seq x y z
N MET A 1 11.96 12.22 5.38
CA MET A 1 12.98 13.03 4.68
C MET A 1 12.86 12.78 3.18
N VAL A 2 13.01 13.82 2.36
CA VAL A 2 12.95 13.71 0.89
C VAL A 2 14.30 14.14 0.30
N GLY A 3 14.92 13.28 -0.51
CA GLY A 3 16.14 13.59 -1.25
C GLY A 3 15.86 14.36 -2.53
N ALA A 4 16.84 15.11 -3.01
CA ALA A 4 16.75 15.82 -4.28
C ALA A 4 17.50 15.09 -5.39
N THR A 5 16.87 15.09 -6.55
CA THR A 5 17.42 14.56 -7.80
C THR A 5 17.40 15.65 -8.86
N ASP A 6 18.27 15.50 -9.85
CA ASP A 6 18.26 16.36 -11.02
C ASP A 6 17.03 16.09 -11.88
N ILE A 7 16.68 17.06 -12.72
CA ILE A 7 15.65 16.86 -13.73
C ILE A 7 16.12 15.73 -14.66
N ILE A 8 15.29 14.70 -14.83
CA ILE A 8 15.56 13.62 -15.78
C ILE A 8 15.76 14.21 -17.18
N GLY A 9 16.98 14.17 -17.71
CA GLY A 9 17.31 14.74 -19.02
C GLY A 9 16.95 13.84 -20.21
N SER A 10 16.63 12.57 -19.96
CA SER A 10 16.33 11.55 -20.97
C SER A 10 14.82 11.36 -21.18
N ASN A 11 14.43 10.63 -22.24
CA ASN A 11 13.09 10.08 -22.44
C ASN A 11 11.93 11.09 -22.31
N ASN A 12 12.15 12.33 -22.75
CA ASN A 12 11.21 13.45 -22.58
C ASN A 12 10.83 13.70 -21.11
N TYR A 13 11.84 13.77 -20.23
CA TYR A 13 11.68 14.01 -18.79
C TYR A 13 10.91 12.91 -18.06
N ARG A 14 11.01 11.66 -18.53
CA ARG A 14 10.29 10.52 -17.95
C ARG A 14 11.25 9.45 -17.48
N TYR A 15 10.95 8.89 -16.32
CA TYR A 15 11.61 7.70 -15.80
C TYR A 15 11.38 6.50 -16.72
N THR A 16 12.46 5.81 -17.08
CA THR A 16 12.42 4.50 -17.75
C THR A 16 13.28 3.45 -17.04
N SER A 17 14.34 3.89 -16.35
CA SER A 17 15.30 3.04 -15.65
C SER A 17 15.91 3.75 -14.45
N ALA A 18 16.48 3.00 -13.50
CA ALA A 18 17.08 3.55 -12.29
C ALA A 18 18.21 4.56 -12.58
N SER A 19 18.96 4.39 -13.68
CA SER A 19 20.04 5.29 -14.09
C SER A 19 19.56 6.64 -14.63
N ASP A 20 18.26 6.79 -14.94
CA ASP A 20 17.69 8.09 -15.32
C ASP A 20 17.65 9.06 -14.12
N VAL A 21 17.67 8.53 -12.89
CA VAL A 21 17.58 9.29 -11.66
C VAL A 21 18.99 9.62 -11.17
N VAL A 22 19.34 10.90 -11.22
CA VAL A 22 20.66 11.39 -10.80
C VAL A 22 20.52 12.12 -9.47
N HIS A 23 21.32 11.74 -8.48
CA HIS A 23 21.34 12.40 -7.17
C HIS A 23 21.95 13.79 -7.32
N SER A 24 21.27 14.82 -6.83
CA SER A 24 21.78 16.19 -6.88
C SER A 24 22.97 16.33 -5.92
N ASP A 25 24.02 17.03 -6.35
CA ASP A 25 25.26 17.20 -5.59
C ASP A 25 25.08 17.83 -4.20
N TYR A 26 24.07 18.69 -4.03
CA TYR A 26 23.72 19.35 -2.77
C TYR A 26 22.79 18.52 -1.87
N SER A 27 22.20 17.43 -2.38
CA SER A 27 21.25 16.64 -1.60
C SER A 27 22.00 15.90 -0.48
N SER A 28 21.45 15.94 0.73
CA SER A 28 22.03 15.16 1.83
C SER A 28 21.81 13.68 1.58
N ALA A 29 22.88 12.91 1.77
CA ALA A 29 22.84 11.46 1.78
C ALA A 29 22.77 10.94 3.22
N GLY A 30 22.10 9.80 3.40
CA GLY A 30 22.23 9.03 4.62
C GLY A 30 23.46 8.12 4.61
N PRO A 31 23.38 6.96 5.27
CA PRO A 31 22.31 6.59 6.21
C PRO A 31 22.29 7.53 7.43
N ARG A 32 21.30 7.37 8.31
CA ARG A 32 21.45 7.86 9.69
C ARG A 32 22.70 7.23 10.34
N ASP A 33 23.18 7.83 11.42
CA ASP A 33 24.33 7.31 12.16
C ASP A 33 24.14 5.88 12.68
N ASP A 34 22.92 5.40 12.89
CA ASP A 34 22.66 4.01 13.28
C ASP A 34 22.53 3.05 12.08
N GLY A 35 22.63 3.55 10.85
CA GLY A 35 22.44 2.77 9.62
C GLY A 35 21.03 2.85 9.02
N GLY A 36 20.10 3.56 9.67
CA GLY A 36 18.74 3.71 9.16
C GLY A 36 18.69 4.42 7.81
N ILE A 37 17.81 3.94 6.92
CA ILE A 37 17.65 4.42 5.55
C ILE A 37 17.11 5.84 5.56
N LYS A 38 17.94 6.78 5.07
CA LYS A 38 17.58 8.16 4.76
C LYS A 38 18.30 8.61 3.47
N PRO A 39 17.67 9.46 2.63
CA PRO A 39 16.29 9.94 2.72
C PRO A 39 15.28 8.78 2.64
N ASP A 40 13.99 9.04 2.84
CA ASP A 40 12.99 7.97 2.69
C ASP A 40 12.63 7.74 1.23
N ILE A 41 12.58 8.82 0.45
CA ILE A 41 12.19 8.84 -0.94
C ILE A 41 12.87 10.04 -1.59
N SER A 42 13.02 10.03 -2.90
CA SER A 42 13.60 11.14 -3.64
C SER A 42 12.73 11.59 -4.79
N THR A 43 12.86 12.86 -5.18
CA THR A 43 12.22 13.42 -6.37
C THR A 43 13.00 14.63 -6.88
N VAL A 44 12.60 15.18 -8.02
CA VAL A 44 13.25 16.34 -8.62
C VAL A 44 13.28 17.51 -7.64
N GLY A 45 14.47 18.08 -7.44
CA GLY A 45 14.69 19.27 -6.63
C GLY A 45 15.57 20.31 -7.30
N THR A 46 16.21 19.98 -8.42
CA THR A 46 17.08 20.88 -9.20
C THR A 46 16.25 21.66 -10.22
N ASP A 47 16.57 22.94 -10.40
CA ASP A 47 15.99 23.82 -11.42
C ASP A 47 14.45 23.84 -11.42
N VAL A 48 13.86 23.82 -10.22
CA VAL A 48 12.41 23.83 -10.05
C VAL A 48 11.88 25.25 -10.21
N TYR A 49 10.97 25.44 -11.17
CA TYR A 49 10.23 26.69 -11.32
C TYR A 49 9.06 26.77 -10.33
N TYR A 50 8.90 27.94 -9.70
CA TYR A 50 7.83 28.21 -8.74
C TYR A 50 7.30 29.64 -8.88
N ALA A 51 6.08 29.86 -8.38
CA ALA A 51 5.49 31.19 -8.35
C ALA A 51 6.32 32.11 -7.43
N SER A 52 6.83 33.21 -7.99
CA SER A 52 7.58 34.18 -7.20
C SER A 52 6.64 34.83 -6.16
N THR A 53 7.21 35.24 -5.03
CA THR A 53 6.50 35.98 -3.99
C THR A 53 7.29 37.24 -3.63
N SER A 54 6.55 38.31 -3.32
CA SER A 54 7.07 39.58 -2.80
C SER A 54 6.08 40.13 -1.77
N ALA A 55 6.47 41.13 -0.99
CA ALA A 55 5.58 41.75 0.02
C ALA A 55 4.27 42.30 -0.58
N THR A 56 4.26 42.68 -1.86
CA THR A 56 3.07 43.20 -2.56
C THR A 56 2.45 42.18 -3.54
N GLY A 57 2.87 40.91 -3.50
CA GLY A 57 2.52 39.90 -4.50
C GLY A 57 3.41 39.96 -5.75
N SER A 58 3.31 38.96 -6.62
CA SER A 58 4.10 38.85 -7.85
C SER A 58 3.30 38.13 -8.94
N ASN A 59 3.57 38.49 -10.20
CA ASN A 59 3.04 37.84 -11.40
C ASN A 59 4.13 37.09 -12.18
N ALA A 60 5.30 36.88 -11.57
CA ALA A 60 6.45 36.24 -12.19
C ALA A 60 6.65 34.80 -11.70
N TRP A 61 7.50 34.07 -12.43
CA TRP A 61 8.07 32.81 -11.98
C TRP A 61 9.52 33.03 -11.52
N ALA A 62 9.95 32.25 -10.56
CA ALA A 62 11.35 32.11 -10.16
C ALA A 62 11.80 30.66 -10.36
N GLY A 63 13.10 30.41 -10.31
CA GLY A 63 13.70 29.08 -10.33
C GLY A 63 14.64 28.90 -9.15
N GLY A 64 14.75 27.67 -8.65
CA GLY A 64 15.65 27.34 -7.55
C GLY A 64 15.92 25.85 -7.43
N SER A 65 16.96 25.52 -6.67
CA SER A 65 17.40 24.14 -6.42
C SER A 65 17.49 23.89 -4.91
N GLY A 66 17.13 22.68 -4.48
CA GLY A 66 17.15 22.30 -3.07
C GLY A 66 16.18 21.17 -2.73
N THR A 67 16.48 20.43 -1.67
CA THR A 67 15.56 19.43 -1.09
C THR A 67 14.24 20.08 -0.61
N SER A 68 14.28 21.38 -0.27
CA SER A 68 13.09 22.19 0.00
C SER A 68 12.12 22.28 -1.18
N PHE A 69 12.56 22.04 -2.42
CA PHE A 69 11.69 21.97 -3.60
C PHE A 69 11.19 20.53 -3.85
N SER A 70 11.97 19.51 -3.48
CA SER A 70 11.54 18.11 -3.55
C SER A 70 10.44 17.77 -2.54
N ALA A 71 10.53 18.30 -1.32
CA ALA A 71 9.55 18.05 -0.25
C ALA A 71 8.09 18.41 -0.63
N PRO A 72 7.77 19.62 -1.15
CA PRO A 72 6.40 19.96 -1.55
C PRO A 72 5.90 19.14 -2.75
N VAL A 73 6.78 18.65 -3.64
CA VAL A 73 6.39 17.74 -4.73
C VAL A 73 5.84 16.42 -4.14
N VAL A 74 6.58 15.81 -3.20
CA VAL A 74 6.12 14.60 -2.50
C VAL A 74 4.83 14.87 -1.72
N THR A 75 4.73 16.00 -1.02
CA THR A 75 3.51 16.39 -0.29
C THR A 75 2.30 16.52 -1.21
N GLY A 76 2.45 17.14 -2.40
CA GLY A 76 1.39 17.24 -3.39
C GLY A 76 0.92 15.87 -3.90
N ILE A 77 1.86 14.96 -4.16
CA ILE A 77 1.56 13.57 -4.57
C ILE A 77 0.78 12.82 -3.48
N ILE A 78 1.21 12.91 -2.21
CA ILE A 78 0.49 12.32 -1.08
C ILE A 78 -0.91 12.95 -0.94
N GLY A 79 -1.06 14.25 -1.20
CA GLY A 79 -2.34 14.93 -1.25
C GLY A 79 -3.28 14.36 -2.31
N LEU A 80 -2.78 14.11 -3.53
CA LEU A 80 -3.53 13.46 -4.61
C LEU A 80 -3.93 12.03 -4.25
N TRP A 81 -3.01 11.24 -3.69
CA TRP A 81 -3.33 9.90 -3.20
C TRP A 81 -4.40 9.96 -2.10
N THR A 82 -4.34 10.94 -1.19
CA THR A 82 -5.33 11.11 -0.13
C THR A 82 -6.71 11.41 -0.71
N GLN A 83 -6.79 12.22 -1.77
CA GLN A 83 -8.04 12.46 -2.49
C GLN A 83 -8.59 11.18 -3.12
N ILE A 84 -7.75 10.40 -3.82
CA ILE A 84 -8.13 9.11 -4.42
C ILE A 84 -8.61 8.14 -3.33
N TYR A 85 -7.89 8.06 -2.21
CA TYR A 85 -8.26 7.19 -1.09
C TYR A 85 -9.64 7.56 -0.52
N LYS A 86 -9.90 8.85 -0.31
CA LYS A 86 -11.23 9.33 0.12
C LYS A 86 -12.33 8.92 -0.85
N GLN A 87 -12.09 9.02 -2.16
CA GLN A 87 -13.05 8.67 -3.20
C GLN A 87 -13.35 7.17 -3.25
N LEU A 88 -12.33 6.33 -3.04
CA LEU A 88 -12.46 4.87 -3.12
C LEU A 88 -12.94 4.22 -1.82
N PHE A 89 -12.70 4.85 -0.65
CA PHE A 89 -12.90 4.23 0.66
C PHE A 89 -13.71 5.10 1.62
N ASN A 90 -14.93 5.52 1.22
CA ASN A 90 -15.91 6.20 2.07
C ASN A 90 -15.36 7.41 2.86
N ASN A 91 -14.63 8.29 2.18
CA ASN A 91 -13.96 9.46 2.79
C ASN A 91 -12.91 9.13 3.86
N ALA A 92 -12.42 7.89 3.94
CA ALA A 92 -11.28 7.55 4.78
C ALA A 92 -10.02 8.33 4.37
N VAL A 93 -9.10 8.51 5.31
CA VAL A 93 -7.84 9.24 5.13
C VAL A 93 -6.68 8.32 5.51
N PHE A 94 -5.53 8.47 4.86
CA PHE A 94 -4.32 7.81 5.31
C PHE A 94 -3.93 8.26 6.72
N ASN A 95 -3.43 7.32 7.50
CA ASN A 95 -2.55 7.66 8.61
C ASN A 95 -1.10 7.81 8.07
N ALA A 96 -0.20 8.30 8.92
CA ALA A 96 1.18 8.53 8.51
C ALA A 96 1.92 7.25 8.07
N ALA A 97 1.65 6.11 8.72
CA ALA A 97 2.24 4.83 8.35
C ALA A 97 1.73 4.32 7.00
N SER A 98 0.42 4.43 6.69
CA SER A 98 -0.13 4.05 5.39
C SER A 98 0.36 4.95 4.26
N ALA A 99 0.47 6.26 4.49
CA ALA A 99 1.08 7.18 3.53
C ALA A 99 2.55 6.80 3.26
N LYS A 100 3.30 6.42 4.31
CA LYS A 100 4.70 5.98 4.20
C LYS A 100 4.84 4.66 3.44
N VAL A 101 4.00 3.67 3.75
CA VAL A 101 3.93 2.39 3.01
C VAL A 101 3.65 2.65 1.53
N LEU A 102 2.63 3.44 1.19
CA LEU A 102 2.30 3.70 -0.21
C LEU A 102 3.45 4.40 -0.95
N THR A 103 4.12 5.35 -0.29
CA THR A 103 5.28 6.07 -0.85
C THR A 103 6.42 5.11 -1.17
N VAL A 104 6.83 4.27 -0.21
CA VAL A 104 7.95 3.34 -0.34
C VAL A 104 7.62 2.17 -1.26
N HIS A 105 6.42 1.61 -1.14
CA HIS A 105 6.02 0.43 -1.92
C HIS A 105 5.80 0.75 -3.40
N SER A 106 5.40 1.99 -3.73
CA SER A 106 5.18 2.42 -5.11
C SER A 106 6.42 2.95 -5.80
N ALA A 107 7.49 3.25 -5.06
CA ALA A 107 8.70 3.89 -5.59
C ALA A 107 9.27 3.15 -6.79
N SER A 108 9.73 3.93 -7.76
CA SER A 108 10.60 3.44 -8.83
C SER A 108 12.02 3.30 -8.28
N GLU A 109 12.74 2.27 -8.71
CA GLU A 109 14.14 2.08 -8.33
C GLU A 109 15.01 3.27 -8.77
N ALA A 110 16.01 3.64 -7.97
CA ALA A 110 16.98 4.67 -8.31
C ALA A 110 18.31 4.31 -7.64
N GLY A 111 19.42 4.40 -8.38
CA GLY A 111 20.72 3.95 -7.88
C GLY A 111 20.86 2.43 -7.92
N ASN A 112 21.26 1.84 -6.80
CA ASN A 112 21.45 0.39 -6.69
C ASN A 112 20.10 -0.32 -6.47
N ALA A 113 20.03 -1.63 -6.68
CA ALA A 113 18.81 -2.37 -6.37
C ALA A 113 18.54 -2.38 -4.86
N GLY A 114 17.30 -2.07 -4.46
CA GLY A 114 16.94 -1.89 -3.08
C GLY A 114 17.27 -0.49 -2.57
N PRO A 115 17.06 -0.22 -1.27
CA PRO A 115 17.30 1.11 -0.74
C PRO A 115 18.78 1.47 -0.77
N ASP A 116 19.08 2.75 -0.88
CA ASP A 116 20.45 3.26 -0.78
C ASP A 116 20.53 4.62 -0.06
N PRO A 117 21.74 5.07 0.32
CA PRO A 117 21.91 6.32 1.05
C PRO A 117 21.57 7.60 0.26
N TRP A 118 21.52 7.53 -1.06
CA TRP A 118 21.30 8.70 -1.92
C TRP A 118 19.82 8.91 -2.18
N PHE A 119 19.13 7.84 -2.56
CA PHE A 119 17.74 7.90 -3.00
C PHE A 119 16.75 7.37 -1.97
N GLY A 120 17.23 6.73 -0.89
CA GLY A 120 16.35 6.10 0.08
C GLY A 120 15.73 4.86 -0.52
N TRP A 121 14.40 4.76 -0.45
CA TRP A 121 13.65 3.68 -1.10
C TRP A 121 13.40 3.90 -2.60
N GLY A 122 13.97 4.97 -3.19
CA GLY A 122 13.94 5.22 -4.62
C GLY A 122 13.28 6.55 -5.01
N PHE A 123 12.83 6.64 -6.26
CA PHE A 123 12.19 7.81 -6.85
C PHE A 123 10.66 7.71 -6.75
N ILE A 124 10.00 8.76 -6.23
CA ILE A 124 8.55 8.73 -6.02
C ILE A 124 7.76 8.48 -7.32
N ASN A 125 6.80 7.55 -7.28
CA ASN A 125 5.98 7.21 -8.43
C ASN A 125 4.49 7.46 -8.18
N ALA A 126 4.06 8.69 -8.49
CA ALA A 126 2.68 9.14 -8.28
C ALA A 126 1.63 8.21 -8.95
N LYS A 127 1.92 7.75 -10.17
CA LYS A 127 1.01 6.87 -10.93
C LYS A 127 0.90 5.50 -10.28
N LYS A 128 2.02 4.85 -9.96
CA LYS A 128 2.02 3.52 -9.35
C LYS A 128 1.31 3.52 -8.00
N GLY A 129 1.49 4.57 -7.20
CA GLY A 129 0.74 4.72 -5.95
C GLY A 129 -0.78 4.76 -6.17
N ALA A 130 -1.25 5.53 -7.15
CA ALA A 130 -2.68 5.56 -7.50
C ALA A 130 -3.20 4.19 -7.99
N GLU A 131 -2.43 3.49 -8.83
CA GLU A 131 -2.77 2.14 -9.31
C GLU A 131 -2.87 1.14 -8.16
N LEU A 132 -2.02 1.24 -7.13
CA LEU A 132 -2.09 0.37 -5.95
C LEU A 132 -3.35 0.65 -5.11
N LEU A 133 -3.83 1.89 -5.04
CA LEU A 133 -5.10 2.21 -4.38
C LEU A 133 -6.31 1.65 -5.13
N VAL A 134 -6.29 1.73 -6.46
CA VAL A 134 -7.29 1.05 -7.30
C VAL A 134 -7.20 -0.47 -7.11
N GLY A 135 -5.99 -1.01 -7.04
CA GLY A 135 -5.75 -2.41 -6.73
C GLY A 135 -6.34 -2.81 -5.37
N LYS A 136 -6.22 -1.97 -4.35
CA LYS A 136 -6.86 -2.21 -3.04
C LYS A 136 -8.38 -2.24 -3.17
N ALA A 137 -8.97 -1.29 -3.91
CA ALA A 137 -10.42 -1.25 -4.13
C ALA A 137 -10.93 -2.48 -4.90
N ASN A 138 -10.10 -3.04 -5.78
CA ASN A 138 -10.38 -4.24 -6.55
C ASN A 138 -9.92 -5.54 -5.88
N ASN A 139 -9.42 -5.48 -4.64
CA ASN A 139 -8.88 -6.63 -3.91
C ASN A 139 -7.76 -7.38 -4.66
N THR A 140 -6.95 -6.70 -5.47
CA THR A 140 -5.79 -7.31 -6.16
C THR A 140 -4.48 -7.13 -5.38
N VAL A 141 -4.50 -6.31 -4.33
CA VAL A 141 -3.39 -6.10 -3.40
C VAL A 141 -3.94 -6.13 -1.97
N ILE A 142 -3.09 -6.45 -1.00
CA ILE A 142 -3.42 -6.23 0.41
C ILE A 142 -2.85 -4.87 0.79
N PHE A 143 -3.64 -4.00 1.41
CA PHE A 143 -3.14 -2.76 1.98
C PHE A 143 -3.98 -2.34 3.18
N ASN A 144 -3.51 -2.61 4.40
CA ASN A 144 -4.31 -2.48 5.61
C ASN A 144 -3.52 -1.81 6.74
N ASP A 145 -4.26 -1.17 7.64
CA ASP A 145 -3.76 -0.75 8.96
C ASP A 145 -4.16 -1.80 9.99
N GLU A 146 -3.19 -2.25 10.79
CA GLU A 146 -3.32 -3.35 11.73
C GLU A 146 -2.59 -3.05 13.04
N THR A 147 -2.86 -3.87 14.06
CA THR A 147 -2.27 -3.73 15.39
C THR A 147 -1.50 -5.00 15.72
N LEU A 148 -0.26 -4.85 16.17
CA LEU A 148 0.57 -5.93 16.67
C LEU A 148 0.57 -5.92 18.20
N ILE A 149 0.42 -7.11 18.79
CA ILE A 149 0.48 -7.32 20.24
C ILE A 149 1.76 -8.09 20.55
N SER A 150 2.48 -7.68 21.58
CA SER A 150 3.76 -8.29 21.99
C SER A 150 3.70 -9.81 22.05
N GLY A 151 4.60 -10.47 21.33
CA GLY A 151 4.72 -11.93 21.31
C GLY A 151 3.66 -12.67 20.48
N VAL A 152 2.69 -11.96 19.89
CA VAL A 152 1.67 -12.53 19.01
C VAL A 152 2.00 -12.19 17.56
N LYS A 153 2.52 -13.17 16.83
CA LYS A 153 2.84 -13.01 15.40
C LYS A 153 1.56 -12.83 14.57
N ASN A 154 1.55 -11.84 13.69
CA ASN A 154 0.53 -11.72 12.66
C ASN A 154 0.99 -12.53 11.43
N ASN A 155 0.24 -13.58 11.09
CA ASN A 155 0.54 -14.50 10.01
C ASN A 155 -0.55 -14.43 8.95
N LYS A 156 -0.17 -14.17 7.70
CA LYS A 156 -1.07 -14.20 6.54
C LYS A 156 -0.55 -15.14 5.48
N LEU A 157 -1.39 -16.09 5.08
CA LEU A 157 -1.12 -16.91 3.91
C LEU A 157 -1.54 -16.13 2.67
N ILE A 158 -0.63 -16.02 1.71
CA ILE A 158 -0.86 -15.41 0.41
C ILE A 158 -0.44 -16.37 -0.68
N THR A 159 -1.11 -16.31 -1.82
CA THR A 159 -0.75 -17.09 -3.01
C THR A 159 -0.06 -16.17 -3.99
N ALA A 160 1.18 -16.47 -4.36
CA ALA A 160 1.92 -15.64 -5.31
C ALA A 160 1.34 -15.76 -6.72
N SER A 161 1.32 -14.65 -7.45
CA SER A 161 0.92 -14.66 -8.87
C SER A 161 1.97 -15.31 -9.75
N GLY A 162 3.26 -15.09 -9.43
CA GLY A 162 4.40 -15.48 -10.26
C GLY A 162 4.58 -14.62 -11.52
N SER A 163 3.74 -13.60 -11.72
CA SER A 163 3.83 -12.67 -12.86
C SER A 163 4.63 -11.41 -12.55
N GLU A 164 4.86 -11.12 -11.28
CA GLU A 164 5.62 -9.97 -10.77
C GLU A 164 6.25 -10.36 -9.42
N PRO A 165 7.26 -9.61 -8.92
CA PRO A 165 7.83 -9.83 -7.61
C PRO A 165 6.76 -9.84 -6.50
N LEU A 166 6.87 -10.79 -5.57
CA LEU A 166 6.10 -10.76 -4.33
C LEU A 166 6.78 -9.77 -3.39
N LYS A 167 6.09 -8.67 -3.10
CA LYS A 167 6.64 -7.58 -2.29
C LYS A 167 5.77 -7.29 -1.10
N VAL A 168 6.39 -7.16 0.08
CA VAL A 168 5.74 -6.75 1.33
C VAL A 168 6.45 -5.51 1.83
N THR A 169 5.69 -4.47 2.19
CA THR A 169 6.22 -3.30 2.91
C THR A 169 5.38 -3.04 4.14
N VAL A 170 6.05 -2.82 5.27
CA VAL A 170 5.45 -2.45 6.54
C VAL A 170 6.06 -1.15 7.01
N SER A 171 5.26 -0.28 7.60
CA SER A 171 5.74 0.89 8.34
C SER A 171 4.90 1.10 9.58
N TRP A 172 5.51 1.65 10.62
CA TRP A 172 4.85 2.06 11.84
C TRP A 172 5.37 3.40 12.31
N ILE A 173 4.55 4.08 13.12
CA ILE A 173 5.00 5.26 13.86
C ILE A 173 5.58 4.72 15.16
N ASP A 174 6.90 4.72 15.23
CA ASP A 174 7.66 4.25 16.37
C ASP A 174 7.53 5.24 17.54
N PRO A 175 7.50 4.78 18.79
CA PRO A 175 7.58 5.68 19.94
C PRO A 175 8.82 6.57 19.88
N GLU A 176 8.72 7.76 20.46
CA GLU A 176 9.85 8.71 20.49
C GLU A 176 11.08 8.11 21.18
N TYR A 177 12.23 8.18 20.51
CA TYR A 177 13.52 7.90 21.14
C TYR A 177 13.97 9.11 21.93
N GLU A 178 14.09 8.95 23.25
CA GLU A 178 14.59 9.99 24.13
C GLU A 178 16.11 9.88 24.32
N PRO A 179 16.90 10.81 23.74
CA PRO A 179 18.35 10.76 23.85
C PRO A 179 18.82 11.08 25.27
N ASN A 180 19.68 10.24 25.82
CA ASN A 180 20.39 10.50 27.07
C ASN A 180 21.89 10.69 26.83
N TYR A 181 22.24 11.75 26.10
CA TYR A 181 23.63 12.09 25.80
C TYR A 181 24.23 12.92 26.94
N GLN A 182 25.33 12.46 27.51
CA GLN A 182 26.03 13.12 28.62
C GLN A 182 27.25 13.91 28.12
N PHE A 183 27.83 13.48 27.00
CA PHE A 183 29.00 14.09 26.37
C PHE A 183 28.76 14.31 24.88
N VAL A 184 29.50 15.27 24.28
CA VAL A 184 29.43 15.54 22.83
C VAL A 184 29.80 14.31 22.00
N SER A 185 30.69 13.46 22.51
CA SER A 185 31.07 12.18 21.90
C SER A 185 29.89 11.20 21.77
N ASP A 186 28.85 11.33 22.58
CA ASP A 186 27.69 10.42 22.56
C ASP A 186 26.75 10.72 21.38
N VAL A 187 26.88 11.92 20.79
CA VAL A 187 26.05 12.40 19.68
C VAL A 187 26.67 12.04 18.32
N TYR A 188 28.00 12.02 18.24
CA TYR A 188 28.73 11.88 16.98
C TYR A 188 28.99 10.41 16.62
N ASN A 189 28.63 10.00 15.40
CA ASN A 189 28.85 8.63 14.91
C ASN A 189 28.25 7.56 15.84
N ASN A 190 27.12 7.86 16.47
CA ASN A 190 26.49 6.93 17.40
C ASN A 190 25.73 5.85 16.64
N ARG A 191 26.32 4.65 16.58
CA ARG A 191 25.78 3.47 15.89
C ARG A 191 24.67 2.74 16.67
N THR A 192 24.23 3.28 17.81
CA THR A 192 23.15 2.71 18.62
C THR A 192 21.81 3.02 17.97
N SER A 193 21.01 1.98 17.74
CA SER A 193 19.66 2.10 17.17
C SER A 193 18.83 3.14 17.89
N LYS A 194 18.10 3.94 17.10
CA LYS A 194 17.09 4.88 17.59
C LYS A 194 15.68 4.29 17.52
N LEU A 195 15.55 3.00 17.20
CA LEU A 195 14.29 2.27 17.13
C LEU A 195 13.89 1.77 18.52
N ILE A 196 12.64 2.02 18.92
CA ILE A 196 12.07 1.57 20.20
C ILE A 196 11.32 0.25 20.02
N ASN A 197 10.32 0.23 19.14
CA ASN A 197 9.55 -0.97 18.82
C ASN A 197 10.13 -1.62 17.56
N ASP A 198 10.90 -2.69 17.74
CA ASP A 198 11.49 -3.48 16.66
C ASP A 198 10.47 -4.50 16.12
N LEU A 199 9.88 -4.18 14.97
CA LEU A 199 8.98 -5.05 14.22
C LEU A 199 9.75 -5.78 13.10
N ASP A 200 9.59 -7.09 13.04
CA ASP A 200 10.23 -7.97 12.09
C ASP A 200 9.23 -8.46 11.02
N VAL A 201 9.53 -8.24 9.75
CA VAL A 201 8.75 -8.71 8.61
C VAL A 201 9.51 -9.80 7.87
N ARG A 202 8.83 -10.91 7.58
CA ARG A 202 9.37 -12.02 6.78
C ARG A 202 8.37 -12.48 5.74
N ILE A 203 8.89 -12.93 4.60
CA ILE A 203 8.16 -13.81 3.69
C ILE A 203 8.73 -15.21 3.89
N ILE A 204 7.88 -16.21 4.07
CA ILE A 204 8.29 -17.59 4.33
C ILE A 204 7.63 -18.50 3.29
N ASP A 205 8.42 -19.23 2.51
CA ASP A 205 7.90 -20.25 1.59
C ASP A 205 7.38 -21.43 2.41
N THR A 206 6.08 -21.71 2.36
CA THR A 206 5.46 -22.78 3.18
C THR A 206 5.78 -24.19 2.68
N THR A 207 6.43 -24.31 1.52
CA THR A 207 6.80 -25.59 0.91
C THR A 207 8.15 -26.08 1.43
N ASN A 208 9.12 -25.18 1.56
CA ASN A 208 10.50 -25.52 1.93
C ASN A 208 11.03 -24.76 3.16
N ASN A 209 10.20 -23.92 3.79
CA ASN A 209 10.52 -23.09 4.95
C ASN A 209 11.65 -22.06 4.71
N THR A 210 11.93 -21.70 3.45
CA THR A 210 12.89 -20.63 3.15
C THR A 210 12.35 -19.30 3.65
N ILE A 211 13.18 -18.56 4.39
CA ILE A 211 12.86 -17.25 4.96
C ILE A 211 13.52 -16.17 4.11
N TYR A 212 12.74 -15.19 3.67
CA TYR A 212 13.21 -14.00 2.98
C TYR A 212 13.16 -12.80 3.94
N TYR A 213 14.25 -12.05 3.96
CA TYR A 213 14.54 -10.98 4.91
C TYR A 213 14.31 -9.58 4.31
N PRO A 214 14.10 -8.56 5.15
CA PRO A 214 13.97 -7.19 4.69
C PRO A 214 15.31 -6.64 4.17
N TRP A 215 15.25 -5.52 3.47
CA TRP A 215 16.44 -4.75 3.11
C TRP A 215 17.08 -4.08 4.33
N LYS A 216 18.42 -3.96 4.30
CA LYS A 216 19.24 -3.28 5.31
C LYS A 216 20.50 -2.66 4.67
N LEU A 217 20.89 -1.48 5.14
CA LEU A 217 22.17 -0.85 4.83
C LEU A 217 23.27 -1.26 5.82
N ASP A 218 24.52 -1.22 5.36
CA ASP A 218 25.70 -1.34 6.23
C ASP A 218 26.19 0.05 6.65
N ALA A 219 25.97 0.42 7.91
CA ALA A 219 26.40 1.70 8.48
C ALA A 219 27.93 1.92 8.42
N ASN A 220 28.72 0.85 8.34
CA ASN A 220 30.18 0.94 8.24
C ASN A 220 30.67 1.07 6.79
N ASN A 221 29.86 0.62 5.84
CA ASN A 221 30.16 0.68 4.40
C ASN A 221 28.92 1.20 3.64
N PRO A 222 28.48 2.44 3.90
CA PRO A 222 27.15 2.91 3.48
C PRO A 222 26.97 2.92 1.96
N MET A 223 28.04 3.11 1.19
CA MET A 223 27.97 3.14 -0.28
C MET A 223 27.93 1.75 -0.94
N THR A 224 28.02 0.67 -0.16
CA THR A 224 27.83 -0.69 -0.69
C THR A 224 26.32 -0.95 -0.92
N PRO A 225 25.94 -1.73 -1.95
CA PRO A 225 24.54 -2.07 -2.17
C PRO A 225 23.89 -2.68 -0.94
N ALA A 226 22.60 -2.37 -0.71
CA ALA A 226 21.84 -2.94 0.40
C ALA A 226 21.84 -4.48 0.37
N THR A 227 21.76 -5.06 1.55
CA THR A 227 21.70 -6.52 1.72
C THR A 227 20.36 -6.93 2.31
N LYS A 228 20.08 -8.23 2.27
CA LYS A 228 18.88 -8.83 2.89
C LYS A 228 19.26 -9.46 4.21
N ALA A 229 18.83 -8.86 5.32
CA ALA A 229 19.16 -9.30 6.67
C ALA A 229 18.15 -8.75 7.68
N ASP A 230 18.31 -9.11 8.95
CA ASP A 230 17.53 -8.53 10.05
C ASP A 230 17.78 -7.01 10.17
N ASN A 231 16.74 -6.20 9.98
CA ASN A 231 16.80 -4.76 10.14
C ASN A 231 16.39 -4.41 11.57
N THR A 232 17.23 -3.67 12.26
CA THR A 232 17.08 -3.38 13.70
C THR A 232 17.08 -1.89 13.98
N VAL A 233 16.95 -1.05 12.94
CA VAL A 233 17.14 0.40 13.01
C VAL A 233 16.06 1.19 12.26
N ASP A 234 15.41 0.59 11.26
CA ASP A 234 14.36 1.24 10.48
C ASP A 234 12.96 0.91 10.98
N ASN A 235 12.08 1.92 11.01
CA ASN A 235 10.64 1.76 11.22
C ASN A 235 9.85 1.54 9.92
N VAL A 236 10.56 1.10 8.88
CA VAL A 236 10.03 0.68 7.58
C VAL A 236 10.82 -0.55 7.16
N GLU A 237 10.12 -1.65 6.94
CA GLU A 237 10.73 -2.86 6.40
C GLU A 237 10.10 -3.21 5.04
N GLN A 238 10.94 -3.60 4.07
CA GLN A 238 10.49 -4.12 2.80
C GLN A 238 11.19 -5.44 2.48
N VAL A 239 10.38 -6.49 2.29
CA VAL A 239 10.81 -7.80 1.81
C VAL A 239 10.38 -7.91 0.35
N VAL A 240 11.31 -8.34 -0.51
CA VAL A 240 11.05 -8.55 -1.93
C VAL A 240 11.53 -9.95 -2.28
N LEU A 241 10.66 -10.74 -2.90
CA LEU A 241 10.99 -11.98 -3.57
C LEU A 241 10.78 -11.75 -5.06
N ASP A 242 11.87 -11.62 -5.80
CA ASP A 242 11.83 -11.18 -7.22
C ASP A 242 11.11 -12.17 -8.14
N ASN A 243 11.30 -13.46 -7.89
CA ASN A 243 10.79 -14.54 -8.75
C ASN A 243 10.00 -15.55 -7.91
N PRO A 244 8.80 -15.19 -7.40
CA PRO A 244 7.99 -16.13 -6.64
C PRO A 244 7.41 -17.21 -7.55
N VAL A 245 7.23 -18.43 -7.03
CA VAL A 245 6.64 -19.52 -7.81
C VAL A 245 5.14 -19.27 -7.96
N ALA A 246 4.64 -19.20 -9.20
CA ALA A 246 3.23 -19.00 -9.49
C ALA A 246 2.33 -20.02 -8.76
N GLY A 247 1.29 -19.55 -8.09
CA GLY A 247 0.35 -20.39 -7.35
C GLY A 247 0.89 -20.97 -6.03
N ARG A 248 2.16 -20.74 -5.70
CA ARG A 248 2.74 -21.18 -4.42
C ARG A 248 2.24 -20.29 -3.29
N VAL A 249 1.96 -20.94 -2.15
CA VAL A 249 1.58 -20.25 -0.92
C VAL A 249 2.82 -19.83 -0.17
N TYR A 250 2.85 -18.57 0.24
CA TYR A 250 3.85 -18.01 1.14
C TYR A 250 3.15 -17.46 2.39
N ARG A 251 3.84 -17.47 3.52
CA ARG A 251 3.41 -16.81 4.75
C ARG A 251 4.11 -15.46 4.85
N VAL A 252 3.32 -14.38 4.89
CA VAL A 252 3.78 -13.09 5.40
C VAL A 252 3.66 -13.14 6.91
N GLU A 253 4.79 -12.99 7.60
CA GLU A 253 4.88 -13.02 9.05
C GLU A 253 5.37 -11.66 9.53
N ILE A 254 4.62 -11.05 10.46
CA ILE A 254 4.99 -9.81 11.15
C ILE A 254 5.04 -10.13 12.64
N SER A 255 6.21 -9.94 13.24
CA SER A 255 6.47 -10.16 14.66
C SER A 255 7.18 -8.96 15.27
N ASN A 256 7.51 -9.04 16.56
CA ASN A 256 8.29 -8.02 17.23
C ASN A 256 9.37 -8.65 18.11
N LYS A 257 10.43 -7.90 18.38
CA LYS A 257 11.38 -8.19 19.44
C LYS A 257 10.95 -7.49 20.74
N GLY A 258 11.26 -8.10 21.88
CA GLY A 258 10.97 -7.53 23.20
C GLY A 258 9.47 -7.31 23.48
N THR A 259 9.19 -6.33 24.34
CA THR A 259 7.83 -5.87 24.66
C THR A 259 7.59 -4.56 23.94
N LEU A 260 6.53 -4.48 23.14
CA LEU A 260 6.07 -3.25 22.51
C LEU A 260 5.62 -2.24 23.57
N VAL A 261 5.96 -0.97 23.38
CA VAL A 261 5.64 0.14 24.30
C VAL A 261 5.01 1.34 23.60
N ASP A 262 4.37 2.23 24.38
CA ASP A 262 3.92 3.55 23.95
C ASP A 262 5.01 4.63 24.14
N ASP A 263 4.69 5.90 23.81
CA ASP A 263 5.60 7.05 23.99
C ASP A 263 6.00 7.31 25.45
N SER A 264 5.25 6.78 26.42
CA SER A 264 5.60 6.85 27.84
C SER A 264 6.41 5.64 28.32
N GLY A 265 6.76 4.72 27.43
CA GLY A 265 7.49 3.49 27.74
C GLY A 265 6.64 2.40 28.42
N ASN A 266 5.31 2.55 28.47
CA ASN A 266 4.44 1.53 29.07
C ASN A 266 4.11 0.43 28.05
N PRO A 267 3.97 -0.83 28.46
CA PRO A 267 3.58 -1.92 27.56
C PRO A 267 2.28 -1.62 26.80
N ALA A 268 2.35 -1.55 25.47
CA ALA A 268 1.23 -1.21 24.61
C ALA A 268 1.34 -1.88 23.23
N PRO A 269 0.22 -2.18 22.54
CA PRO A 269 0.26 -2.66 21.16
C PRO A 269 0.81 -1.58 20.19
N GLN A 270 1.50 -2.02 19.13
CA GLN A 270 1.99 -1.13 18.06
C GLN A 270 1.06 -1.19 16.85
N ASN A 271 0.54 -0.04 16.43
CA ASN A 271 -0.17 0.06 15.15
C ASN A 271 0.83 0.15 13.99
N TYR A 272 0.54 -0.53 12.89
CA TYR A 272 1.36 -0.51 11.69
C TYR A 272 0.48 -0.55 10.44
N SER A 273 1.05 -0.17 9.30
CA SER A 273 0.42 -0.33 8.00
C SER A 273 1.22 -1.34 7.17
N VAL A 274 0.55 -2.15 6.38
CA VAL A 274 1.17 -3.20 5.54
C VAL A 274 0.59 -3.19 4.14
N MET A 275 1.45 -3.31 3.13
CA MET A 275 1.06 -3.55 1.75
C MET A 275 1.72 -4.81 1.18
N VAL A 276 0.96 -5.61 0.44
CA VAL A 276 1.42 -6.82 -0.26
C VAL A 276 0.95 -6.80 -1.72
N THR A 277 1.90 -6.97 -2.65
CA THR A 277 1.69 -7.07 -4.11
C THR A 277 2.34 -8.33 -4.68
N GLY A 278 2.12 -8.67 -5.96
CA GLY A 278 2.58 -9.94 -6.53
C GLY A 278 1.78 -11.16 -6.07
N ILE A 279 0.51 -10.94 -5.77
CA ILE A 279 -0.40 -11.96 -5.25
C ILE A 279 -1.54 -12.23 -6.22
N ASN A 280 -1.95 -13.48 -6.29
CA ASN A 280 -3.28 -13.84 -6.70
C ASN A 280 -4.13 -13.78 -5.43
N GLN A 281 -4.66 -12.60 -5.10
CA GLN A 281 -5.86 -12.62 -4.28
C GLN A 281 -6.89 -13.34 -5.14
N ALA A 282 -7.30 -14.53 -4.72
CA ALA A 282 -8.50 -15.11 -5.29
C ALA A 282 -9.55 -13.99 -5.19
N SER A 283 -9.99 -13.46 -6.33
CA SER A 283 -11.26 -12.78 -6.38
C SER A 283 -12.27 -13.84 -5.99
N VAL A 284 -12.44 -14.03 -4.68
CA VAL A 284 -13.67 -14.54 -4.15
C VAL A 284 -14.64 -13.43 -4.54
N LEU A 285 -15.24 -13.56 -5.73
CA LEU A 285 -16.65 -13.21 -5.91
C LEU A 285 -17.30 -13.69 -4.64
N GLY A 286 -17.59 -12.76 -3.72
CA GLY A 286 -17.71 -13.08 -2.31
C GLY A 286 -18.60 -14.30 -2.12
N THR A 287 -18.01 -15.44 -1.80
CA THR A 287 -18.70 -16.39 -0.94
C THR A 287 -18.37 -15.89 0.46
N SER A 288 -18.99 -14.76 0.85
CA SER A 288 -19.46 -14.71 2.23
C SER A 288 -20.12 -16.06 2.44
N ASP A 289 -19.58 -16.84 3.40
CA ASP A 289 -20.04 -18.19 3.69
C ASP A 289 -21.52 -18.28 3.39
N VAL A 290 -21.87 -19.10 2.40
CA VAL A 290 -23.27 -19.44 2.15
C VAL A 290 -23.69 -20.16 3.41
N THR A 291 -24.16 -19.37 4.38
CA THR A 291 -25.00 -19.86 5.45
C THR A 291 -26.10 -20.60 4.71
N LYS A 292 -26.07 -21.90 4.95
CA LYS A 292 -26.94 -22.89 4.36
C LYS A 292 -28.37 -22.34 4.37
N ASP A 293 -28.86 -22.08 3.17
CA ASP A 293 -30.27 -21.99 2.80
C ASP A 293 -31.11 -20.88 3.47
N SER A 294 -31.20 -19.72 2.83
CA SER A 294 -32.27 -18.74 3.08
C SER A 294 -33.56 -19.10 2.32
N GLY A 295 -33.59 -20.21 1.57
CA GLY A 295 -34.75 -20.66 0.79
C GLY A 295 -35.11 -19.79 -0.42
N ILE A 296 -34.36 -18.72 -0.69
CA ILE A 296 -34.62 -17.76 -1.77
C ILE A 296 -34.23 -18.38 -3.11
N ILE A 297 -35.15 -18.37 -4.07
CA ILE A 297 -34.95 -18.96 -5.40
C ILE A 297 -35.07 -17.85 -6.45
N ILE A 298 -34.09 -17.77 -7.35
CA ILE A 298 -34.13 -16.90 -8.52
C ILE A 298 -34.23 -17.80 -9.75
N ALA A 299 -35.36 -17.75 -10.46
CA ALA A 299 -35.66 -18.64 -11.58
C ALA A 299 -36.68 -18.04 -12.57
N PRO A 300 -36.65 -18.45 -13.85
CA PRO A 300 -35.65 -19.34 -14.46
C PRO A 300 -34.34 -18.61 -14.76
N THR A 301 -33.21 -19.32 -14.79
CA THR A 301 -31.89 -18.78 -15.16
C THR A 301 -31.72 -18.55 -16.66
N ILE A 302 -32.62 -19.12 -17.47
CA ILE A 302 -32.73 -18.84 -18.90
C ILE A 302 -34.16 -18.38 -19.13
N THR A 303 -34.32 -17.12 -19.56
CA THR A 303 -35.62 -16.52 -19.82
C THR A 303 -35.58 -15.68 -21.08
N LYS A 304 -36.76 -15.48 -21.68
CA LYS A 304 -36.95 -14.51 -22.76
C LYS A 304 -37.33 -13.14 -22.20
N ASP A 305 -38.21 -13.13 -21.21
CA ASP A 305 -38.93 -11.92 -20.80
C ASP A 305 -38.80 -11.64 -19.29
N TYR A 306 -38.88 -12.67 -18.43
CA TYR A 306 -38.97 -12.47 -16.97
C TYR A 306 -38.13 -13.44 -16.14
N VAL A 307 -37.52 -12.92 -15.07
CA VAL A 307 -36.96 -13.71 -13.97
C VAL A 307 -37.79 -13.45 -12.71
N LYS A 308 -38.01 -14.47 -11.89
CA LYS A 308 -38.76 -14.37 -10.64
C LYS A 308 -37.86 -14.62 -9.44
N VAL A 309 -38.07 -13.83 -8.39
CA VAL A 309 -37.49 -14.03 -7.07
C VAL A 309 -38.56 -14.60 -6.16
N PHE A 310 -38.35 -15.80 -5.63
CA PHE A 310 -39.27 -16.50 -4.73
C PHE A 310 -38.71 -16.55 -3.31
N LYS A 311 -39.62 -16.56 -2.32
CA LYS A 311 -39.32 -16.79 -0.89
C LYS A 311 -38.35 -15.77 -0.27
N ALA A 312 -38.14 -14.63 -0.92
CA ALA A 312 -37.39 -13.53 -0.32
C ALA A 312 -38.23 -12.87 0.80
N PRO A 313 -37.63 -12.55 1.96
CA PRO A 313 -38.31 -11.81 3.02
C PRO A 313 -38.95 -10.52 2.51
N ALA A 314 -40.10 -10.14 3.07
CA ALA A 314 -40.76 -8.89 2.73
C ALA A 314 -39.78 -7.71 2.93
N ARG A 315 -39.76 -6.77 1.97
CA ARG A 315 -38.84 -5.62 1.91
C ARG A 315 -37.39 -5.91 1.51
N SER A 316 -37.09 -7.12 1.03
CA SER A 316 -35.80 -7.40 0.38
C SER A 316 -35.59 -6.52 -0.84
N ILE A 317 -34.36 -6.09 -1.10
CA ILE A 317 -34.03 -5.25 -2.25
C ILE A 317 -33.46 -6.15 -3.34
N PHE A 318 -34.02 -6.08 -4.55
CA PHE A 318 -33.40 -6.69 -5.72
C PHE A 318 -32.64 -5.65 -6.55
N SER A 319 -31.58 -6.06 -7.23
CA SER A 319 -30.86 -5.27 -8.23
C SER A 319 -30.46 -6.17 -9.39
N VAL A 320 -30.56 -5.67 -10.62
CA VAL A 320 -30.12 -6.38 -11.82
C VAL A 320 -28.99 -5.60 -12.46
N TYR A 321 -27.92 -6.31 -12.82
CA TYR A 321 -26.73 -5.77 -13.44
C TYR A 321 -26.42 -6.47 -14.76
N ASP A 322 -25.80 -5.76 -15.69
CA ASP A 322 -25.12 -6.42 -16.83
C ASP A 322 -23.73 -6.94 -16.40
N LEU A 323 -23.05 -7.65 -17.31
CA LEU A 323 -21.70 -8.18 -17.07
C LEU A 323 -20.60 -7.12 -16.87
N SER A 324 -20.86 -5.85 -17.22
CA SER A 324 -19.92 -4.75 -16.94
C SER A 324 -20.07 -4.20 -15.52
N GLY A 325 -21.06 -4.68 -14.76
CA GLY A 325 -21.40 -4.19 -13.43
C GLY A 325 -22.34 -2.97 -13.43
N LYS A 326 -22.86 -2.55 -14.60
CA LYS A 326 -23.82 -1.46 -14.68
C LYS A 326 -25.18 -1.92 -14.16
N LYS A 327 -25.71 -1.20 -13.18
CA LYS A 327 -27.06 -1.43 -12.63
C LYS A 327 -28.12 -1.01 -13.64
N LEU A 328 -29.02 -1.94 -13.97
CA LEU A 328 -30.08 -1.75 -14.97
C LEU A 328 -31.43 -1.46 -14.32
N GLN A 329 -31.73 -2.15 -13.23
CA GLN A 329 -32.94 -1.94 -12.44
C GLN A 329 -32.71 -2.33 -10.98
N SER A 330 -33.53 -1.77 -10.10
CA SER A 330 -33.61 -2.16 -8.70
C SER A 330 -35.00 -1.89 -8.16
N GLY A 331 -35.40 -2.66 -7.15
CA GLY A 331 -36.68 -2.46 -6.49
C GLY A 331 -36.78 -3.27 -5.21
N THR A 332 -37.96 -3.27 -4.62
CA THR A 332 -38.25 -4.00 -3.38
C THR A 332 -39.16 -5.16 -3.68
N VAL A 333 -38.83 -6.35 -3.16
CA VAL A 333 -39.69 -7.53 -3.23
C VAL A 333 -40.94 -7.28 -2.40
N GLN A 334 -42.10 -7.32 -3.06
CA GLN A 334 -43.41 -7.21 -2.43
C GLN A 334 -44.04 -8.60 -2.30
N GLY A 335 -44.20 -9.09 -1.06
CA GLY A 335 -44.78 -10.42 -0.82
C GLY A 335 -43.79 -11.57 -1.04
N ASN A 336 -44.32 -12.76 -1.37
CA ASN A 336 -43.56 -14.01 -1.46
C ASN A 336 -42.91 -14.27 -2.83
N GLU A 337 -43.27 -13.47 -3.84
CA GLU A 337 -42.76 -13.58 -5.21
C GLU A 337 -42.66 -12.19 -5.84
N GLN A 338 -41.57 -11.92 -6.56
CA GLN A 338 -41.39 -10.69 -7.35
C GLN A 338 -40.94 -11.04 -8.77
N SER A 339 -41.65 -10.51 -9.77
CA SER A 339 -41.25 -10.61 -11.17
C SER A 339 -40.34 -9.45 -11.58
N LEU A 340 -39.29 -9.77 -12.34
CA LEU A 340 -38.30 -8.86 -12.90
C LEU A 340 -38.42 -8.91 -14.42
N ASP A 341 -38.85 -7.81 -15.03
CA ASP A 341 -38.92 -7.69 -16.49
C ASP A 341 -37.52 -7.43 -17.05
N LEU A 342 -37.09 -8.28 -17.98
CA LEU A 342 -35.83 -8.14 -18.70
C LEU A 342 -36.03 -7.97 -20.21
N SER A 343 -37.27 -7.97 -20.70
CA SER A 343 -37.60 -7.96 -22.13
C SER A 343 -37.09 -6.72 -22.87
N SER A 344 -36.91 -5.60 -22.15
CA SER A 344 -36.41 -4.33 -22.70
C SER A 344 -34.88 -4.26 -22.80
N TYR A 345 -34.15 -5.21 -22.20
CA TYR A 345 -32.68 -5.23 -22.24
C TYR A 345 -32.15 -6.10 -23.38
N ILE A 346 -30.92 -5.83 -23.82
CA ILE A 346 -30.28 -6.58 -24.90
C ILE A 346 -30.14 -8.07 -24.54
N LYS A 347 -30.08 -8.97 -25.53
CA LYS A 347 -29.82 -10.38 -25.22
C LYS A 347 -28.41 -10.52 -24.64
N GLY A 348 -28.29 -11.07 -23.45
CA GLY A 348 -27.03 -11.15 -22.74
C GLY A 348 -27.16 -11.87 -21.39
N ILE A 349 -26.06 -11.88 -20.65
CA ILE A 349 -26.01 -12.43 -19.30
C ILE A 349 -26.23 -11.28 -18.32
N TYR A 350 -27.07 -11.53 -17.33
CA TYR A 350 -27.40 -10.57 -16.28
C TYR A 350 -27.07 -11.19 -14.92
N ILE A 351 -26.80 -10.34 -13.94
CA ILE A 351 -26.65 -10.75 -12.55
C ILE A 351 -27.82 -10.17 -11.78
N VAL A 352 -28.63 -11.04 -11.17
CA VAL A 352 -29.70 -10.63 -10.26
C VAL A 352 -29.20 -10.82 -8.84
N GLU A 353 -29.14 -9.71 -8.09
CA GLU A 353 -28.81 -9.70 -6.67
C GLU A 353 -30.06 -9.44 -5.83
N VAL A 354 -30.22 -10.16 -4.74
CA VAL A 354 -31.27 -9.96 -3.74
C VAL A 354 -30.61 -9.79 -2.38
N LYS A 355 -30.77 -8.60 -1.80
CA LYS A 355 -30.23 -8.23 -0.49
C LYS A 355 -31.32 -8.29 0.58
N THR A 356 -31.04 -9.04 1.64
CA THR A 356 -31.96 -9.31 2.75
C THR A 356 -31.26 -9.03 4.07
N GLY A 357 -31.43 -7.84 4.65
CA GLY A 357 -30.80 -7.45 5.93
C GLY A 357 -29.28 -7.64 5.93
N ASN A 358 -28.83 -8.82 6.38
CA ASN A 358 -27.43 -9.21 6.50
C ASN A 358 -26.90 -10.12 5.36
N ASN A 359 -27.75 -10.60 4.45
CA ASN A 359 -27.38 -11.54 3.39
C ASN A 359 -27.57 -10.95 1.99
N ILE A 360 -26.72 -11.35 1.05
CA ILE A 360 -26.85 -11.04 -0.38
C ILE A 360 -26.81 -12.36 -1.14
N ILE A 361 -27.76 -12.56 -2.06
CA ILE A 361 -27.82 -13.71 -2.94
C ILE A 361 -27.74 -13.21 -4.37
N SER A 362 -26.79 -13.75 -5.14
CA SER A 362 -26.57 -13.37 -6.52
C SER A 362 -26.78 -14.59 -7.43
N LYS A 363 -27.52 -14.41 -8.53
CA LYS A 363 -27.78 -15.44 -9.53
C LYS A 363 -27.47 -14.90 -10.93
N LYS A 364 -26.76 -15.71 -11.71
CA LYS A 364 -26.44 -15.47 -13.12
C LYS A 364 -27.53 -16.01 -14.03
#